data_AF-A0A0Q4Z2W7-F1
#
_entry.id   AF-A0A0Q4Z2W7-F1
#
_cell.length_a   1.000
_cell.length_b   1.000
_cell.length_c   1.000
_cell.angle_alpha   90.00
_cell.angle_beta   90.00
_cell.angle_gamma   90.00
#
_symmetry.space_group_name_H-M   'P 1'
#
loop_
_entity.id
_entity.type
_entity.pdbx_description
1 polymer ?
#
loop_
_entity_poly.entity_id
_entity_poly.type
_entity_poly.pdbx_seq_one_letter_code
_entity_poly.pdbx_strand_id
1 'polypeptide(L)' 'MVGVVMERTMDIRDTNTEAPKRHVAIEDDIAAVRAALREAEACTDPDDLDGTTHVRALRDSLDGLLAEQRRGA' A
#
# COMPACT_ATOMS: atom_id res chain seq x y z
N MET A 1 49.68 10.67 -22.63
CA MET A 1 48.49 10.64 -23.49
C MET A 1 47.61 9.51 -22.97
N VAL A 2 46.68 9.85 -22.07
CA VAL A 2 45.91 8.88 -21.29
C VAL A 2 44.53 8.78 -21.93
N GLY A 3 44.25 7.67 -22.62
CA GLY A 3 42.90 7.30 -23.01
C GLY A 3 42.19 6.72 -21.80
N VAL A 4 41.58 7.57 -20.97
CA VAL A 4 40.73 7.14 -19.86
C VAL A 4 39.41 6.66 -20.46
N VAL A 5 39.23 5.34 -20.50
CA VAL A 5 37.90 4.75 -20.64
C VAL A 5 37.17 5.11 -19.34
N MET A 6 36.13 5.91 -19.48
CA MET A 6 35.30 6.41 -18.39
C MET A 6 34.52 5.24 -17.78
N GLU A 7 35.12 4.57 -16.80
CA GLU A 7 34.40 3.73 -15.84
C GLU A 7 33.43 4.64 -15.08
N ARG A 8 32.18 4.70 -15.55
CA ARG A 8 31.07 5.10 -14.67
C ARG A 8 30.83 3.94 -13.72
N THR A 9 31.64 3.86 -12.67
CA THR A 9 31.26 3.19 -11.44
C THR A 9 30.03 3.92 -10.94
N MET A 10 28.87 3.40 -11.31
CA MET A 10 27.62 3.81 -10.74
C MET A 10 27.69 3.40 -9.28
N ASP A 11 28.05 4.36 -8.44
CA ASP A 11 27.87 4.37 -6.99
C ASP A 11 26.35 4.25 -6.74
N ILE A 12 25.80 3.05 -6.98
CA ILE A 12 24.56 2.63 -6.34
C ILE A 12 25.02 2.40 -4.90
N ARG A 13 25.16 3.50 -4.16
CA ARG A 13 25.22 3.43 -2.71
C ARG A 13 24.05 2.57 -2.36
N ASP A 14 24.37 1.41 -1.81
CA ASP A 14 23.47 0.48 -1.18
C ASP A 14 22.66 1.32 -0.19
N THR A 15 21.56 1.87 -0.70
CA THR A 15 20.59 2.64 0.07
C THR A 15 19.64 1.61 0.67
N ASN A 16 20.21 0.50 1.12
CA ASN A 16 19.82 -0.25 2.31
C ASN A 16 20.01 0.62 3.57
N THR A 17 19.65 1.91 3.48
CA THR A 17 18.78 2.48 4.50
C THR A 17 17.46 1.72 4.44
N GLU A 18 17.51 0.44 4.82
CA GLU A 18 16.43 -0.27 5.46
C GLU A 18 16.27 0.40 6.83
N ALA A 19 15.93 1.70 6.78
CA ALA A 19 15.23 2.37 7.82
C ALA A 19 14.07 1.42 8.15
N PRO A 20 13.86 1.12 9.45
CA PRO A 20 12.98 0.05 9.86
C PRO A 20 11.68 0.21 9.08
N LYS A 21 11.06 -0.89 8.64
CA LYS A 21 9.66 -0.92 8.19
C LYS A 21 8.82 -0.33 9.33
N ARG A 22 8.82 0.99 9.41
CA ARG A 22 8.41 1.78 10.55
C ARG A 22 6.95 1.92 10.34
N HIS A 23 6.23 0.92 10.86
CA HIS A 23 4.88 1.06 11.37
C HIS A 23 4.11 2.10 10.55
N VAL A 24 3.72 1.75 9.32
CA VAL A 24 2.74 2.57 8.61
C VAL A 24 1.59 2.68 9.60
N ALA A 25 1.29 3.91 10.01
CA ALA A 25 0.30 4.14 11.04
C ALA A 25 -0.98 3.46 10.54
N ILE A 26 -1.56 2.56 11.34
CA ILE A 26 -2.79 1.84 10.98
C ILE A 26 -3.87 2.80 10.47
N GLU A 27 -3.82 4.07 10.88
CA GLU A 27 -4.65 5.18 10.36
C GLU A 27 -4.49 5.47 8.86
N ASP A 28 -3.26 5.45 8.31
CA ASP A 28 -2.97 5.65 6.89
C ASP A 28 -3.50 4.47 6.06
N ASP A 29 -3.30 3.24 6.54
CA ASP A 29 -3.85 2.04 5.92
C ASP A 29 -5.40 2.06 5.94
N ILE A 30 -6.01 2.47 7.06
CA ILE A 30 -7.46 2.66 7.16
C ILE A 30 -7.94 3.70 6.15
N ALA A 31 -7.23 4.83 6.01
CA ALA A 31 -7.59 5.89 5.08
C ALA A 31 -7.48 5.41 3.62
N ALA A 32 -6.42 4.67 3.28
CA ALA A 32 -6.21 4.10 1.96
C ALA A 32 -7.32 3.10 1.59
N VAL A 33 -7.65 2.17 2.51
CA VAL A 33 -8.71 1.18 2.28
C VAL A 33 -10.09 1.85 2.18
N ARG A 34 -10.35 2.92 2.96
CA ARG A 34 -11.59 3.71 2.83
C ARG A 34 -11.71 4.40 1.47
N ALA A 35 -10.62 4.96 0.95
CA ALA A 35 -10.60 5.57 -0.37
C ALA A 35 -10.86 4.52 -1.47
N ALA A 36 -10.16 3.39 -1.40
CA ALA A 36 -10.36 2.28 -2.33
C ALA A 36 -11.80 1.73 -2.30
N LEU A 37 -12.39 1.59 -1.10
CA LEU A 37 -13.77 1.12 -0.95
C LEU A 37 -14.77 2.09 -1.61
N ARG A 38 -14.59 3.40 -1.44
CA ARG A 38 -15.45 4.41 -2.06
C ARG A 38 -15.41 4.33 -3.58
N GLU A 39 -14.22 4.22 -4.16
CA GLU A 39 -14.06 4.09 -5.62
C GLU A 39 -14.65 2.77 -6.13
N ALA A 40 -14.40 1.66 -5.42
CA ALA A 40 -14.98 0.37 -5.76
C ALA A 40 -16.52 0.40 -5.72
N GLU A 41 -17.12 0.98 -4.68
CA GLU A 41 -18.59 1.13 -4.58
C GLU A 41 -19.17 2.04 -5.67
N ALA A 42 -18.41 3.04 -6.15
CA ALA A 42 -18.85 3.93 -7.22
C ALA A 42 -18.78 3.28 -8.61
N CYS A 43 -17.87 2.32 -8.81
CA CYS A 43 -17.63 1.67 -10.09
C CYS A 43 -18.24 0.27 -10.20
N THR A 44 -18.63 -0.35 -9.08
CA THR A 44 -19.25 -1.68 -9.06
C THR A 44 -20.75 -1.58 -9.33
N ASP A 45 -21.20 -2.28 -10.37
CA ASP A 45 -22.62 -2.53 -10.61
C ASP A 45 -23.17 -3.49 -9.55
N PRO A 46 -24.33 -3.22 -8.90
CA PRO A 46 -24.91 -4.13 -7.91
C PRO A 46 -25.23 -5.53 -8.45
N ASP A 47 -25.43 -5.70 -9.76
CA ASP A 47 -25.67 -6.99 -10.40
C ASP A 47 -24.34 -7.70 -10.81
N ASP A 48 -23.19 -7.03 -10.67
CA ASP A 48 -21.87 -7.62 -10.89
C ASP A 48 -21.39 -8.38 -9.64
N LEU A 49 -21.55 -9.71 -9.68
CA LEU A 49 -21.14 -10.62 -8.60
C LEU A 49 -19.63 -10.56 -8.30
N ASP A 50 -18.78 -10.30 -9.30
CA ASP A 50 -17.34 -10.25 -9.10
C ASP A 50 -16.94 -8.90 -8.48
N GLY A 51 -17.48 -7.80 -9.00
CA GLY A 51 -17.28 -6.46 -8.43
C GLY A 51 -17.79 -6.35 -6.99
N THR A 52 -18.95 -6.93 -6.69
CA THR A 52 -19.50 -6.96 -5.32
C THR A 52 -18.66 -7.84 -4.39
N THR A 53 -18.06 -8.92 -4.89
CA THR A 53 -17.12 -9.75 -4.13
C THR A 53 -15.85 -8.97 -3.79
N HIS A 54 -15.33 -8.15 -4.71
CA HIS A 54 -14.19 -7.27 -4.45
C HIS A 54 -14.49 -6.20 -3.38
N VAL A 55 -15.66 -5.55 -3.47
CA VAL A 55 -16.14 -4.60 -2.45
C VAL A 55 -16.24 -5.27 -1.08
N ARG A 56 -16.72 -6.52 -1.01
CA ARG A 56 -16.80 -7.28 0.24
C ARG A 56 -15.42 -7.55 0.86
N ALA A 57 -14.43 -7.89 0.05
CA ALA A 57 -13.06 -8.13 0.53
C ALA A 57 -12.40 -6.85 1.09
N LEU A 58 -12.68 -5.70 0.47
CA LEU A 58 -12.23 -4.39 0.98
C LEU A 58 -12.86 -4.06 2.33
N ARG A 59 -14.16 -4.36 2.51
CA ARG A 59 -14.85 -4.19 3.81
C ARG A 59 -14.26 -5.07 4.90
N ASP A 60 -14.02 -6.35 4.62
CA ASP A 60 -13.40 -7.28 5.57
C ASP A 60 -12.00 -6.83 6.00
N SER A 61 -11.22 -6.32 5.05
CA SER A 61 -9.90 -5.73 5.32
C SER A 61 -9.98 -4.49 6.21
N LEU A 62 -10.95 -3.60 5.96
CA LEU A 62 -11.19 -2.41 6.78
C LEU A 62 -11.60 -2.80 8.21
N ASP A 63 -12.47 -3.79 8.37
CA ASP A 63 -12.88 -4.28 9.69
C ASP A 63 -11.71 -4.88 10.47
N GLY A 64 -10.82 -5.62 9.79
CA GLY A 64 -9.57 -6.12 10.37
C GLY A 64 -8.66 -5.01 10.90
N LEU A 65 -8.46 -3.95 10.11
CA LEU A 65 -7.64 -2.80 10.50
C LEU A 65 -8.26 -2.00 11.66
N LEU A 66 -9.58 -1.80 11.65
CA LEU A 66 -10.29 -1.13 12.74
C LEU A 66 -10.25 -1.96 14.04
N ALA A 67 -10.33 -3.29 13.93
CA ALA A 67 -10.18 -4.18 15.07
C ALA A 67 -8.76 -4.12 15.65
N GLU A 68 -7.74 -4.04 14.81
CA GLU A 68 -6.35 -3.88 15.23
C GLU A 68 -6.12 -2.52 15.91
N GLN A 69 -6.64 -1.43 15.32
CA GLN A 69 -6.58 -0.10 15.92
C GLN A 69 -7.18 -0.09 17.34
N ARG A 70 -8.31 -0.78 17.55
CA ARG A 70 -8.96 -0.89 18.87
C ARG A 70 -8.16 -1.74 19.87
N ARG A 71 -7.36 -2.71 19.41
CA ARG A 71 -6.49 -3.53 20.28
C ARG A 71 -5.22 -2.80 20.68
N GLY A 72 -4.75 -1.86 19.85
CA GLY A 72 -3.55 -1.06 20.09
C GLY A 72 -3.77 0.29 20.79
N ALA A 73 -5.03 0.72 20.98
CA ALA A 73 -5.43 1.93 21.70
C ALA A 73 -5.67 1.68 23.18
#